data_AF-A0A836XHC6-F1
#
_entry.id   AF-A0A836XHC6-F1
#
_cell.length_a   1.000
_cell.length_b   1.000
_cell.length_c   1.000
_cell.angle_alpha   90.00
_cell.angle_beta   90.00
_cell.angle_gamma   90.00
#
_symmetry.space_group_name_H-M   'P 1'
#
loop_
_entity.id
_entity.type
_entity.pdbx_description
1 polymer ?
#
loop_
_entity_poly.entity_id
_entity_poly.type
_entity_poly.pdbx_seq_one_letter_code
_entity_poly.pdbx_strand_id
1 'polypeptide(L)'
;MLPLITLLLLASTLRTSANPHLVVEAARRPHPPTIDADLIDWPNALWLELAPKPPHESRGYSRLRTDSNEELASAETAADLSVEFSLAWNNTALYLAARVTDNVHDIEGGEEHQWYLKDAITLFLDIPSDGDGPGWIEGDHAFAFITDGSMWWRRGERVGHIESSAPKDTRMAMQKTPTGYTLEASIPMAALTRITPDWQAPFASRTIGFALVVTDPDGGDTPFGGQLIYGGSHDDDGGWSLLRLRKTETVSAPYIDVSAEEVDFEARLRLDQQRIRPFFMVDKATPIPADSTSLQLQLADKYFQTYLDKRPLRFSRRALETAFMLWGNAGAADEVNRALDQIGADEDVWDKVTSGVRQAFYLRDRLDEGMDRLAAIERQVIPLKSRSALLHTLGQYWLGRGQQSKAGRAFTQIIIWRASPWHVAQARRQLSQMNQDRALELDRL
;
A
#
# COMPACT_ATOMS: atom_id res chain seq x y z
N MET A 1 39.12 -3.08 -20.51
CA MET A 1 38.55 -4.34 -19.99
C MET A 1 37.85 -4.01 -18.68
N LEU A 2 36.53 -3.78 -18.72
CA LEU A 2 35.71 -3.71 -17.50
C LEU A 2 35.36 -5.14 -17.05
N PRO A 3 35.34 -5.44 -15.75
CA PRO A 3 34.95 -6.77 -15.29
C PRO A 3 33.44 -6.92 -15.48
N LEU A 4 33.07 -7.97 -16.21
CA LEU A 4 31.71 -8.47 -16.30
C LEU A 4 31.32 -8.96 -14.89
N ILE A 5 30.48 -8.21 -14.19
CA ILE A 5 29.86 -8.69 -12.95
C ILE A 5 28.88 -9.78 -13.37
N THR A 6 29.27 -11.03 -13.17
CA THR A 6 28.42 -12.20 -13.34
C THR A 6 27.31 -12.15 -12.30
N LEU A 7 26.14 -11.67 -12.69
CA LEU A 7 24.91 -11.76 -11.91
C LEU A 7 24.49 -13.23 -11.87
N LEU A 8 24.78 -13.92 -10.76
CA LEU A 8 24.30 -15.30 -10.54
C LEU A 8 22.76 -15.27 -10.42
N LEU A 9 22.07 -15.88 -11.38
CA LEU A 9 20.64 -16.18 -11.35
C LEU A 9 20.33 -17.18 -10.23
N LEU A 10 20.02 -16.68 -9.03
CA LEU A 10 19.26 -17.40 -8.00
C LEU A 10 17.77 -17.18 -8.28
N ALA A 11 17.23 -17.86 -9.31
CA ALA A 11 15.88 -17.62 -9.81
C ALA A 11 14.75 -18.34 -9.06
N SER A 12 14.99 -19.03 -7.94
CA SER A 12 14.00 -19.97 -7.39
C SER A 12 13.61 -19.80 -5.91
N THR A 13 14.00 -18.70 -5.23
CA THR A 13 13.61 -18.50 -3.82
C THR A 13 13.39 -17.04 -3.43
N LEU A 14 12.99 -16.16 -4.35
CA LEU A 14 12.41 -14.87 -3.93
C LEU A 14 11.13 -15.20 -3.17
N ARG A 15 11.25 -15.27 -1.84
CA ARG A 15 10.14 -15.57 -0.92
C ARG A 15 9.01 -14.59 -1.20
N THR A 16 7.80 -15.06 -0.95
CA THR A 16 6.48 -14.40 -1.03
C THR A 16 6.36 -13.10 -0.21
N SER A 17 7.47 -12.47 0.19
CA SER A 17 7.48 -11.24 0.97
C SER A 17 7.10 -10.05 0.12
N ALA A 18 6.21 -9.22 0.66
CA ALA A 18 5.99 -7.85 0.24
C ALA A 18 7.32 -7.15 -0.07
N ASN A 19 7.56 -6.86 -1.35
CA ASN A 19 8.71 -6.09 -1.75
C ASN A 19 8.29 -5.15 -2.88
N PRO A 20 8.16 -3.85 -2.61
CA PRO A 20 7.76 -2.87 -3.61
C PRO A 20 8.78 -2.66 -4.75
N HIS A 21 9.94 -3.32 -4.68
CA HIS A 21 10.91 -3.38 -5.76
C HIS A 21 10.86 -4.69 -6.54
N LEU A 22 10.06 -5.67 -6.11
CA LEU A 22 9.84 -6.89 -6.87
C LEU A 22 9.07 -6.54 -8.13
N VAL A 23 9.64 -6.88 -9.27
CA VAL A 23 9.02 -6.74 -10.58
C VAL A 23 8.56 -8.12 -11.05
N VAL A 24 7.28 -8.21 -11.35
CA VAL A 24 6.65 -9.29 -12.10
C VAL A 24 6.36 -8.80 -13.51
N GLU A 25 6.60 -9.62 -14.52
CA GLU A 25 6.34 -9.26 -15.91
C GLU A 25 5.19 -10.09 -16.49
N ALA A 26 4.15 -9.42 -17.00
CA ALA A 26 3.08 -10.06 -17.74
C ALA A 26 3.42 -10.11 -19.23
N ALA A 27 3.32 -11.31 -19.82
CA ALA A 27 3.58 -11.51 -21.23
C ALA A 27 2.42 -11.01 -22.10
N ARG A 28 2.73 -10.29 -23.18
CA ARG A 28 1.73 -9.96 -24.19
C ARG A 28 1.22 -11.26 -24.85
N ARG A 29 -0.08 -11.35 -25.13
CA ARG A 29 -0.71 -12.45 -25.86
C ARG A 29 -1.41 -11.90 -27.11
N PRO A 30 -0.90 -12.18 -28.32
CA PRO A 30 -1.56 -11.71 -29.54
C PRO A 30 -2.93 -12.36 -29.73
N HIS A 31 -3.07 -13.61 -29.31
CA HIS A 31 -4.32 -14.33 -29.23
C HIS A 31 -4.73 -14.41 -27.75
N PRO A 32 -5.89 -13.84 -27.37
CA PRO A 32 -6.43 -14.01 -26.02
C PRO A 32 -6.54 -15.50 -25.66
N PRO A 33 -6.29 -15.89 -24.39
CA PRO A 33 -6.72 -17.19 -23.92
C PRO A 33 -8.25 -17.30 -23.96
N THR A 34 -8.75 -18.52 -24.10
CA THR A 34 -10.16 -18.83 -23.90
C THR A 34 -10.40 -18.92 -22.40
N ILE A 35 -11.36 -18.15 -21.87
CA ILE A 35 -11.63 -18.18 -20.44
C ILE A 35 -12.59 -19.35 -20.16
N ASP A 36 -12.04 -20.53 -19.94
CA ASP A 36 -12.78 -21.78 -19.72
C ASP A 36 -12.21 -22.66 -18.59
N ALA A 37 -11.15 -22.20 -17.90
CA ALA A 37 -10.43 -22.87 -16.83
C ALA A 37 -9.57 -24.07 -17.30
N ASP A 38 -9.45 -24.30 -18.62
CA ASP A 38 -8.47 -25.20 -19.22
C ASP A 38 -7.19 -24.41 -19.57
N LEU A 39 -6.15 -24.63 -18.78
CA LEU A 39 -4.89 -23.89 -18.88
C LEU A 39 -4.00 -24.31 -20.06
N ILE A 40 -4.52 -25.09 -21.02
CA ILE A 40 -3.77 -25.60 -22.17
C ILE A 40 -3.25 -24.51 -23.10
N ASP A 41 -3.91 -23.35 -23.17
CA ASP A 41 -3.50 -22.20 -23.98
C ASP A 41 -2.47 -21.28 -23.28
N TRP A 42 -1.94 -21.74 -22.14
CA TRP A 42 -0.80 -21.16 -21.41
C TRP A 42 0.54 -21.92 -21.59
N PRO A 43 0.95 -22.39 -22.79
CA PRO A 43 2.04 -23.35 -22.95
C PRO A 43 3.44 -22.82 -22.62
N ASN A 44 3.60 -21.49 -22.50
CA ASN A 44 4.88 -20.83 -22.14
C ASN A 44 4.67 -19.79 -21.04
N ALA A 45 3.67 -19.99 -20.19
CA ALA A 45 3.40 -19.10 -19.08
C ALA A 45 4.52 -19.17 -18.04
N LEU A 46 4.90 -18.01 -17.52
CA LEU A 46 5.73 -17.91 -16.33
C LEU A 46 4.81 -18.13 -15.13
N TRP A 47 4.93 -19.30 -14.50
CA TRP A 47 4.18 -19.65 -13.30
C TRP A 47 4.91 -19.16 -12.05
N LEU A 48 4.19 -18.43 -11.21
CA LEU A 48 4.64 -17.86 -9.96
C LEU A 48 4.01 -18.64 -8.81
N GLU A 49 4.80 -18.97 -7.80
CA GLU A 49 4.37 -19.78 -6.67
C GLU A 49 4.13 -18.91 -5.42
N LEU A 50 2.99 -19.13 -4.76
CA LEU A 50 2.61 -18.60 -3.46
C LEU A 50 2.41 -19.76 -2.48
N ALA A 51 3.14 -19.73 -1.37
CA ALA A 51 3.23 -20.80 -0.38
C ALA A 51 3.59 -22.21 -0.92
N PRO A 52 4.64 -22.38 -1.74
CA PRO A 52 4.94 -23.68 -2.36
C PRO A 52 5.48 -24.76 -1.40
N LYS A 53 5.73 -24.42 -0.13
CA LYS A 53 6.39 -25.32 0.83
C LYS A 53 5.78 -25.21 2.23
N PRO A 54 5.50 -26.34 2.89
CA PRO A 54 5.08 -26.36 4.29
C PRO A 54 6.29 -26.34 5.27
N PRO A 55 6.09 -25.89 6.52
CA PRO A 55 4.97 -25.06 6.97
C PRO A 55 5.09 -23.65 6.38
N HIS A 56 3.98 -23.03 6.00
CA HIS A 56 4.01 -21.66 5.48
C HIS A 56 4.00 -20.66 6.63
N GLU A 57 5.18 -20.30 7.13
CA GLU A 57 5.31 -19.24 8.14
C GLU A 57 4.96 -17.88 7.53
N SER A 58 3.79 -17.38 7.88
CA SER A 58 3.20 -16.17 7.36
C SER A 58 2.87 -15.24 8.54
N ARG A 59 3.30 -13.98 8.45
CA ARG A 59 3.19 -12.99 9.53
C ARG A 59 2.35 -11.81 9.05
N GLY A 60 1.48 -11.32 9.94
CA GLY A 60 0.67 -10.14 9.66
C GLY A 60 -0.60 -10.48 8.89
N TYR A 61 -0.79 -9.83 7.74
CA TYR A 61 -2.00 -9.98 6.91
C TYR A 61 -1.95 -11.19 5.99
N SER A 62 -0.77 -11.65 5.56
CA SER A 62 -0.63 -12.96 4.93
C SER A 62 -0.53 -13.95 6.07
N ARG A 63 -1.60 -14.70 6.33
CA ARG A 63 -1.60 -15.83 7.26
C ARG A 63 -2.75 -16.79 6.99
N LEU A 64 -2.46 -18.07 7.14
CA LEU A 64 -3.46 -19.11 7.31
C LEU A 64 -3.76 -19.26 8.81
N ARG A 65 -4.88 -19.86 9.17
CA ARG A 65 -5.18 -20.18 10.56
C ARG A 65 -5.85 -21.54 10.64
N THR A 66 -5.45 -22.31 11.63
CA THR A 66 -6.21 -23.51 12.00
C THR A 66 -7.59 -23.13 12.52
N ASP A 67 -8.62 -23.72 11.93
CA ASP A 67 -9.99 -23.68 12.44
C ASP A 67 -10.30 -24.94 13.30
N SER A 68 -11.50 -25.05 13.88
CA SER A 68 -11.85 -26.20 14.72
C SER A 68 -12.27 -27.46 13.94
N ASN A 69 -12.52 -27.34 12.63
CA ASN A 69 -13.09 -28.38 11.78
C ASN A 69 -12.07 -28.98 10.81
N GLU A 70 -10.87 -28.42 10.73
CA GLU A 70 -9.81 -28.85 9.83
C GLU A 70 -8.95 -30.00 10.37
N GLU A 71 -8.33 -30.77 9.46
CA GLU A 71 -7.33 -31.75 9.82
C GLU A 71 -6.00 -31.06 10.16
N LEU A 72 -5.49 -31.26 11.37
CA LEU A 72 -4.22 -30.66 11.84
C LEU A 72 -3.01 -30.92 10.93
N ALA A 73 -3.08 -31.92 10.05
CA ALA A 73 -2.01 -32.26 9.10
C ALA A 73 -2.01 -31.36 7.85
N SER A 74 -3.17 -30.79 7.47
CA SER A 74 -3.29 -29.81 6.38
C SER A 74 -3.13 -28.39 6.90
N ALA A 75 -3.64 -28.08 8.09
CA ALA A 75 -3.72 -26.72 8.62
C ALA A 75 -2.42 -25.92 8.55
N GLU A 76 -2.49 -24.68 8.06
CA GLU A 76 -1.39 -23.73 7.92
C GLU A 76 -0.23 -24.24 7.03
N THR A 77 -0.50 -25.23 6.16
CA THR A 77 0.48 -25.79 5.23
C THR A 77 0.16 -25.43 3.77
N ALA A 78 1.02 -25.86 2.84
CA ALA A 78 0.73 -25.73 1.41
C ALA A 78 -0.46 -26.60 0.93
N ALA A 79 -0.88 -27.57 1.76
CA ALA A 79 -2.07 -28.39 1.54
C ALA A 79 -3.34 -27.75 2.10
N ASP A 80 -3.19 -26.75 2.97
CA ASP A 80 -4.27 -25.83 3.37
C ASP A 80 -4.56 -24.93 2.17
N LEU A 81 -3.64 -23.99 1.88
CA LEU A 81 -3.70 -23.13 0.72
C LEU A 81 -2.34 -22.97 0.05
N SER A 82 -2.29 -23.17 -1.27
CA SER A 82 -1.17 -22.75 -2.10
C SER A 82 -1.62 -22.42 -3.52
N VAL A 83 -0.90 -21.51 -4.18
CA VAL A 83 -1.28 -21.05 -5.52
C VAL A 83 -0.09 -21.00 -6.46
N GLU A 84 -0.27 -21.58 -7.65
CA GLU A 84 0.52 -21.24 -8.83
C GLU A 84 -0.29 -20.30 -9.72
N PHE A 85 0.25 -19.16 -10.12
CA PHE A 85 -0.46 -18.23 -10.99
C PHE A 85 0.42 -17.66 -12.10
N SER A 86 -0.22 -17.20 -13.18
CA SER A 86 0.43 -16.49 -14.26
C SER A 86 -0.40 -15.30 -14.71
N LEU A 87 0.29 -14.25 -15.18
CA LEU A 87 -0.32 -13.04 -15.69
C LEU A 87 0.06 -12.84 -17.15
N ALA A 88 -0.91 -12.42 -17.95
CA ALA A 88 -0.71 -12.06 -19.34
C ALA A 88 -1.53 -10.83 -19.69
N TRP A 89 -1.26 -10.20 -20.83
CA TRP A 89 -2.04 -9.04 -21.26
C TRP A 89 -2.14 -8.96 -22.78
N ASN A 90 -3.10 -8.17 -23.27
CA ASN A 90 -3.08 -7.67 -24.63
C ASN A 90 -3.74 -6.28 -24.67
N ASN A 91 -4.02 -5.76 -25.86
CA ASN A 91 -4.58 -4.42 -25.98
C ASN A 91 -6.02 -4.30 -25.42
N THR A 92 -6.68 -5.41 -25.13
CA THR A 92 -8.10 -5.43 -24.70
C THR A 92 -8.28 -5.85 -23.26
N ALA A 93 -7.39 -6.70 -22.71
CA ALA A 93 -7.53 -7.20 -21.35
C ALA A 93 -6.19 -7.57 -20.69
N LEU A 94 -6.22 -7.58 -19.35
CA LEU A 94 -5.28 -8.28 -18.48
C LEU A 94 -5.87 -9.65 -18.16
N TYR A 95 -5.04 -10.69 -18.15
CA TYR A 95 -5.45 -12.08 -17.94
C TYR A 95 -4.74 -12.64 -16.71
N LEU A 96 -5.47 -13.45 -15.96
CA LEU A 96 -4.98 -14.22 -14.81
C LEU A 96 -5.32 -15.69 -15.06
N ALA A 97 -4.35 -16.56 -14.84
CA ALA A 97 -4.57 -17.99 -14.72
C ALA A 97 -4.00 -18.48 -13.39
N ALA A 98 -4.69 -19.38 -12.71
CA ALA A 98 -4.28 -19.91 -11.43
C ALA A 98 -4.60 -21.40 -11.28
N ARG A 99 -3.71 -22.12 -10.59
CA ARG A 99 -3.95 -23.44 -9.99
C ARG A 99 -3.90 -23.24 -8.49
N VAL A 100 -4.98 -23.56 -7.82
CA VAL A 100 -5.13 -23.39 -6.38
C VAL A 100 -5.24 -24.77 -5.75
N THR A 101 -4.39 -25.02 -4.77
CA THR A 101 -4.59 -26.07 -3.77
C THR A 101 -5.33 -25.44 -2.60
N ASP A 102 -6.42 -26.08 -2.21
CA ASP A 102 -7.37 -25.62 -1.20
C ASP A 102 -8.08 -26.86 -0.64
N ASN A 103 -7.98 -27.06 0.66
CA ASN A 103 -8.56 -28.15 1.44
C ASN A 103 -10.08 -27.99 1.66
N VAL A 104 -10.58 -26.76 1.86
CA VAL A 104 -11.96 -26.47 2.23
C VAL A 104 -12.51 -25.36 1.36
N HIS A 105 -13.49 -25.75 0.53
CA HIS A 105 -14.12 -24.79 -0.36
C HIS A 105 -15.26 -24.00 0.29
N ASP A 106 -14.97 -22.84 0.86
CA ASP A 106 -15.93 -21.96 1.51
C ASP A 106 -16.42 -20.80 0.62
N ILE A 107 -17.73 -20.80 0.38
CA ILE A 107 -18.44 -19.73 -0.32
C ILE A 107 -19.54 -19.11 0.54
N GLU A 108 -19.69 -19.58 1.77
CA GLU A 108 -20.65 -19.11 2.73
C GLU A 108 -20.02 -18.03 3.63
N GLY A 109 -20.85 -17.22 4.27
CA GLY A 109 -20.38 -16.13 5.13
C GLY A 109 -20.30 -14.76 4.45
N GLY A 110 -20.42 -13.74 5.29
CA GLY A 110 -20.48 -12.34 4.87
C GLY A 110 -21.72 -11.94 4.08
N GLU A 111 -21.79 -10.66 3.76
CA GLU A 111 -22.69 -10.11 2.74
C GLU A 111 -22.09 -10.34 1.32
N GLU A 112 -22.89 -10.17 0.27
CA GLU A 112 -22.50 -10.44 -1.12
C GLU A 112 -21.19 -9.75 -1.54
N HIS A 113 -20.97 -8.51 -1.07
CA HIS A 113 -19.80 -7.69 -1.38
C HIS A 113 -18.59 -7.98 -0.47
N GLN A 114 -18.74 -8.82 0.56
CA GLN A 114 -17.67 -9.20 1.48
C GLN A 114 -16.93 -10.42 0.95
N TRP A 115 -16.46 -10.30 -0.30
CA TRP A 115 -15.74 -11.35 -1.02
C TRP A 115 -14.50 -11.87 -0.27
N TYR A 116 -13.94 -11.07 0.65
CA TYR A 116 -12.80 -11.43 1.49
C TYR A 116 -13.14 -12.40 2.64
N LEU A 117 -14.41 -12.80 2.77
CA LEU A 117 -14.88 -13.83 3.69
C LEU A 117 -15.28 -15.11 2.95
N LYS A 118 -14.83 -15.28 1.69
CA LYS A 118 -15.07 -16.44 0.83
C LYS A 118 -13.76 -16.85 0.16
N ASP A 119 -13.69 -18.04 -0.41
CA ASP A 119 -12.58 -18.41 -1.28
C ASP A 119 -12.60 -17.55 -2.53
N ALA A 120 -11.56 -16.76 -2.68
CA ALA A 120 -11.42 -15.87 -3.81
C ALA A 120 -9.96 -15.64 -4.15
N ILE A 121 -9.71 -15.43 -5.44
CA ILE A 121 -8.47 -14.81 -5.89
C ILE A 121 -8.77 -13.35 -6.21
N THR A 122 -8.04 -12.43 -5.60
CA THR A 122 -8.21 -11.00 -5.80
C THR A 122 -6.94 -10.38 -6.36
N LEU A 123 -7.08 -9.71 -7.51
CA LEU A 123 -6.01 -8.97 -8.16
C LEU A 123 -6.10 -7.49 -7.82
N PHE A 124 -5.13 -6.99 -7.06
CA PHE A 124 -5.00 -5.58 -6.69
C PHE A 124 -4.06 -4.88 -7.68
N LEU A 125 -4.48 -3.71 -8.15
CA LEU A 125 -3.81 -2.91 -9.19
C LEU A 125 -3.85 -1.43 -8.82
N ASP A 126 -2.68 -0.82 -8.61
CA ASP A 126 -2.47 0.63 -8.54
C ASP A 126 -1.97 1.07 -9.93
N ILE A 127 -2.89 1.56 -10.77
CA ILE A 127 -2.60 1.90 -12.16
C ILE A 127 -1.64 3.10 -12.31
N PRO A 128 -1.77 4.19 -11.53
CA PRO A 128 -0.76 5.24 -11.47
C PRO A 128 0.62 4.75 -11.00
N SER A 129 0.67 3.66 -10.24
CA SER A 129 1.89 3.16 -9.57
C SER A 129 2.46 4.23 -8.63
N ASP A 130 1.61 5.01 -7.98
CA ASP A 130 2.02 6.14 -7.14
C ASP A 130 2.12 5.78 -5.66
N GLY A 131 1.69 4.59 -5.23
CA GLY A 131 1.90 4.09 -3.87
C GLY A 131 1.38 5.05 -2.80
N ASP A 132 0.15 5.53 -2.98
CA ASP A 132 -0.50 6.54 -2.16
C ASP A 132 -1.08 6.01 -0.83
N GLY A 133 -0.79 4.78 -0.49
CA GLY A 133 -1.08 4.13 0.78
C GLY A 133 -2.41 3.37 0.81
N PRO A 134 -3.01 3.23 2.00
CA PRO A 134 -4.22 2.42 2.18
C PRO A 134 -5.52 3.16 1.84
N GLY A 135 -5.41 4.28 1.10
CA GLY A 135 -6.50 5.24 0.92
C GLY A 135 -7.58 4.79 -0.06
N TRP A 136 -7.22 3.91 -1.00
CA TRP A 136 -8.04 3.53 -2.14
C TRP A 136 -8.55 4.75 -2.89
N ILE A 137 -7.72 5.35 -3.74
CA ILE A 137 -8.10 6.53 -4.54
C ILE A 137 -8.19 6.20 -6.04
N GLU A 138 -8.57 7.20 -6.83
CA GLU A 138 -8.74 7.06 -8.28
C GLU A 138 -7.46 6.52 -8.94
N GLY A 139 -7.55 5.30 -9.48
CA GLY A 139 -6.39 4.57 -9.99
C GLY A 139 -6.21 3.20 -9.35
N ASP A 140 -6.73 3.03 -8.14
CA ASP A 140 -6.71 1.77 -7.41
C ASP A 140 -7.86 0.86 -7.79
N HIS A 141 -7.55 -0.41 -8.00
CA HIS A 141 -8.53 -1.43 -8.32
C HIS A 141 -8.23 -2.73 -7.58
N ALA A 142 -9.28 -3.43 -7.18
CA ALA A 142 -9.23 -4.84 -6.81
C ALA A 142 -10.32 -5.58 -7.59
N PHE A 143 -9.94 -6.63 -8.31
CA PHE A 143 -10.87 -7.54 -8.97
C PHE A 143 -10.86 -8.86 -8.23
N ALA A 144 -11.96 -9.18 -7.55
CA ALA A 144 -12.12 -10.41 -6.81
C ALA A 144 -12.90 -11.43 -7.65
N PHE A 145 -12.35 -12.64 -7.73
CA PHE A 145 -12.87 -13.78 -8.48
C PHE A 145 -13.21 -14.87 -7.49
N ILE A 146 -14.50 -14.97 -7.15
CA ILE A 146 -14.99 -15.87 -6.10
C ILE A 146 -15.31 -17.21 -6.72
N THR A 147 -15.05 -18.28 -5.98
CA THR A 147 -15.30 -19.63 -6.43
C THR A 147 -16.79 -19.98 -6.62
N ASP A 148 -17.72 -19.19 -6.09
CA ASP A 148 -19.16 -19.30 -6.38
C ASP A 148 -19.54 -18.81 -7.80
N GLY A 149 -18.58 -18.28 -8.56
CA GLY A 149 -18.78 -17.75 -9.91
C GLY A 149 -19.04 -16.25 -9.95
N SER A 150 -19.20 -15.59 -8.80
CA SER A 150 -19.36 -14.13 -8.73
C SER A 150 -18.04 -13.39 -8.89
N MET A 151 -18.13 -12.15 -9.37
CA MET A 151 -16.96 -11.28 -9.60
C MET A 151 -17.25 -9.88 -9.06
N TRP A 152 -16.32 -9.35 -8.29
CA TRP A 152 -16.41 -8.04 -7.66
C TRP A 152 -15.29 -7.12 -8.10
N TRP A 153 -15.60 -5.83 -8.08
CA TRP A 153 -14.67 -4.76 -8.38
C TRP A 153 -14.76 -3.70 -7.30
N ARG A 154 -13.70 -3.64 -6.49
CA ARG A 154 -13.37 -2.49 -5.67
C ARG A 154 -12.62 -1.51 -6.56
N ARG A 155 -13.05 -0.26 -6.61
CA ARG A 155 -12.27 0.82 -7.22
C ARG A 155 -12.15 1.98 -6.26
N GLY A 156 -10.97 2.57 -6.19
CA GLY A 156 -10.81 3.85 -5.54
C GLY A 156 -11.50 4.96 -6.33
N GLU A 157 -11.96 5.95 -5.60
CA GLU A 157 -12.62 7.15 -6.07
C GLU A 157 -11.87 8.34 -5.46
N ARG A 158 -12.29 9.57 -5.78
CA ARG A 158 -11.74 10.76 -5.13
C ARG A 158 -11.84 10.69 -3.60
N VAL A 159 -12.80 9.92 -3.06
CA VAL A 159 -13.16 9.83 -1.64
C VAL A 159 -13.40 8.36 -1.25
N GLY A 160 -12.35 7.62 -0.89
CA GLY A 160 -12.43 6.20 -0.55
C GLY A 160 -12.76 5.34 -1.77
N HIS A 161 -13.45 4.21 -1.58
CA HIS A 161 -13.74 3.27 -2.68
C HIS A 161 -15.23 2.95 -2.84
N ILE A 162 -15.54 2.36 -3.99
CA ILE A 162 -16.82 1.72 -4.28
C ILE A 162 -16.59 0.23 -4.50
N GLU A 163 -17.39 -0.58 -3.83
CA GLU A 163 -17.58 -2.00 -4.13
C GLU A 163 -18.75 -2.16 -5.08
N SER A 164 -18.57 -2.90 -6.16
CA SER A 164 -19.61 -3.18 -7.15
C SER A 164 -19.35 -4.50 -7.85
N SER A 165 -20.36 -5.08 -8.51
CA SER A 165 -20.12 -6.19 -9.43
C SER A 165 -19.08 -5.79 -10.47
N ALA A 166 -18.26 -6.77 -10.88
CA ALA A 166 -17.23 -6.51 -11.88
C ALA A 166 -17.81 -5.95 -13.19
N PRO A 167 -17.03 -5.14 -13.94
CA PRO A 167 -17.44 -4.62 -15.24
C PRO A 167 -18.02 -5.71 -16.13
N LYS A 168 -19.04 -5.36 -16.92
CA LYS A 168 -19.79 -6.32 -17.76
C LYS A 168 -18.91 -7.17 -18.68
N ASP A 169 -17.72 -6.69 -19.06
CA ASP A 169 -16.79 -7.40 -19.95
C ASP A 169 -15.69 -8.18 -19.21
N THR A 170 -15.69 -8.15 -17.88
CA THR A 170 -14.89 -9.06 -17.06
C THR A 170 -15.44 -10.47 -17.22
N ARG A 171 -14.55 -11.46 -17.35
CA ARG A 171 -14.90 -12.88 -17.46
C ARG A 171 -14.10 -13.67 -16.46
N MET A 172 -14.69 -14.76 -16.00
CA MET A 172 -14.03 -15.79 -15.20
C MET A 172 -14.57 -17.15 -15.62
N ALA A 173 -13.72 -18.15 -15.55
CA ALA A 173 -14.09 -19.55 -15.51
C ALA A 173 -13.33 -20.23 -14.37
N MET A 174 -13.97 -21.20 -13.72
CA MET A 174 -13.37 -21.97 -12.64
C MET A 174 -13.79 -23.44 -12.78
N GLN A 175 -12.84 -24.33 -12.52
CA GLN A 175 -13.09 -25.76 -12.48
C GLN A 175 -12.49 -26.37 -11.21
N LYS A 176 -13.34 -27.06 -10.43
CA LYS A 176 -12.87 -27.81 -9.27
C LYS A 176 -11.95 -28.96 -9.68
N THR A 177 -10.92 -29.18 -8.89
CA THR A 177 -9.98 -30.30 -8.99
C THR A 177 -10.07 -31.15 -7.73
N PRO A 178 -9.42 -32.33 -7.67
CA PRO A 178 -9.42 -33.15 -6.46
C PRO A 178 -8.80 -32.48 -5.22
N THR A 179 -7.99 -31.43 -5.40
CA THR A 179 -7.22 -30.79 -4.32
C THR A 179 -7.43 -29.27 -4.26
N GLY A 180 -8.46 -28.73 -4.93
CA GLY A 180 -8.69 -27.28 -5.01
C GLY A 180 -9.38 -26.92 -6.34
N TYR A 181 -8.86 -25.97 -7.10
CA TYR A 181 -9.48 -25.51 -8.36
C TYR A 181 -8.48 -24.89 -9.36
N THR A 182 -8.85 -24.87 -10.64
CA THR A 182 -8.23 -24.00 -11.65
C THR A 182 -9.13 -22.80 -11.90
N LEU A 183 -8.52 -21.64 -12.17
CA LEU A 183 -9.23 -20.40 -12.44
C LEU A 183 -8.57 -19.67 -13.61
N GLU A 184 -9.39 -19.15 -14.51
CA GLU A 184 -8.98 -18.17 -15.50
C GLU A 184 -9.87 -16.94 -15.42
N ALA A 185 -9.28 -15.76 -15.60
CA ALA A 185 -10.00 -14.52 -15.64
C ALA A 185 -9.44 -13.54 -16.67
N SER A 186 -10.33 -12.66 -17.15
CA SER A 186 -9.96 -11.52 -17.98
C SER A 186 -10.58 -10.23 -17.43
N ILE A 187 -9.75 -9.20 -17.32
CA ILE A 187 -10.12 -7.86 -16.88
C ILE A 187 -9.98 -6.91 -18.06
N PRO A 188 -11.06 -6.25 -18.52
CA PRO A 188 -11.00 -5.38 -19.68
C PRO A 188 -10.14 -4.14 -19.40
N MET A 189 -9.15 -3.87 -20.26
CA MET A 189 -8.31 -2.66 -20.20
C MET A 189 -9.15 -1.38 -20.26
N ALA A 190 -10.31 -1.43 -20.92
CA ALA A 190 -11.26 -0.32 -20.99
C ALA A 190 -11.83 0.07 -19.62
N ALA A 191 -11.99 -0.88 -18.68
CA ALA A 191 -12.45 -0.56 -17.33
C ALA A 191 -11.39 0.24 -16.57
N LEU A 192 -10.11 -0.14 -16.71
CA LEU A 192 -8.96 0.57 -16.12
C LEU A 192 -8.81 1.96 -16.75
N THR A 193 -8.81 2.04 -18.09
CA THR A 193 -8.66 3.29 -18.86
C THR A 193 -9.75 4.32 -18.53
N ARG A 194 -10.98 3.86 -18.28
CA ARG A 194 -12.11 4.76 -18.00
C ARG A 194 -11.95 5.50 -16.68
N ILE A 195 -11.36 4.86 -15.68
CA ILE A 195 -11.14 5.45 -14.35
C ILE A 195 -9.78 6.16 -14.30
N THR A 196 -8.80 5.69 -15.07
CA THR A 196 -7.47 6.29 -15.15
C THR A 196 -7.20 6.73 -16.58
N PRO A 197 -7.62 7.95 -16.99
CA PRO A 197 -7.55 8.38 -18.39
C PRO A 197 -6.14 8.37 -19.00
N ASP A 198 -5.08 8.48 -18.19
CA ASP A 198 -3.69 8.42 -18.67
C ASP A 198 -3.21 6.98 -18.95
N TRP A 199 -4.00 5.99 -18.50
CA TRP A 199 -3.80 4.57 -18.80
C TRP A 199 -4.33 4.23 -20.19
N GLN A 200 -3.59 4.63 -21.23
CA GLN A 200 -3.94 4.34 -22.62
C GLN A 200 -2.83 3.58 -23.34
N ALA A 201 -3.23 2.88 -24.40
CA ALA A 201 -2.32 2.22 -25.32
C ALA A 201 -1.30 3.24 -25.91
N PRO A 202 -0.06 2.80 -26.21
CA PRO A 202 0.45 1.44 -26.06
C PRO A 202 0.71 1.07 -24.60
N PHE A 203 0.26 -0.13 -24.21
CA PHE A 203 0.47 -0.64 -22.85
C PHE A 203 1.84 -1.31 -22.65
N ALA A 204 2.56 -1.59 -23.75
CA ALA A 204 3.88 -2.20 -23.66
C ALA A 204 4.85 -1.30 -22.87
N SER A 205 5.51 -1.89 -21.89
CA SER A 205 6.42 -1.28 -20.89
C SER A 205 5.75 -0.42 -19.83
N ARG A 206 4.42 -0.37 -19.77
CA ARG A 206 3.72 0.24 -18.63
C ARG A 206 3.96 -0.58 -17.37
N THR A 207 4.03 0.12 -16.23
CA THR A 207 4.20 -0.45 -14.90
C THR A 207 2.98 -0.09 -14.06
N ILE A 208 2.52 -1.03 -13.23
CA ILE A 208 1.35 -0.96 -12.36
C ILE A 208 1.79 -1.45 -10.98
N GLY A 209 1.34 -0.86 -9.88
CA GLY A 209 1.47 -1.46 -8.54
C GLY A 209 0.58 -2.70 -8.43
N PHE A 210 1.07 -3.81 -7.91
CA PHE A 210 0.38 -5.11 -7.97
C PHE A 210 0.55 -5.91 -6.68
N ALA A 211 -0.57 -6.46 -6.22
CA ALA A 211 -0.60 -7.56 -5.28
C ALA A 211 -1.67 -8.59 -5.71
N LEU A 212 -1.44 -9.85 -5.35
CA LEU A 212 -2.43 -10.92 -5.49
C LEU A 212 -2.74 -11.45 -4.10
N VAL A 213 -4.02 -11.50 -3.76
CA VAL A 213 -4.51 -12.06 -2.49
C VAL A 213 -5.36 -13.28 -2.80
N VAL A 214 -5.15 -14.34 -2.04
CA VAL A 214 -5.97 -15.55 -2.08
C VAL A 214 -6.57 -15.71 -0.69
N THR A 215 -7.89 -15.65 -0.57
CA THR A 215 -8.61 -15.76 0.70
C THR A 215 -9.05 -17.19 0.94
N ASP A 216 -9.06 -17.57 2.21
CA ASP A 216 -9.21 -18.93 2.69
C ASP A 216 -9.88 -18.89 4.07
N PRO A 217 -11.18 -18.56 4.14
CA PRO A 217 -11.85 -18.27 5.39
C PRO A 217 -12.20 -19.52 6.23
N ASP A 218 -12.12 -20.73 5.65
CA ASP A 218 -12.35 -22.04 6.27
C ASP A 218 -13.64 -22.20 7.09
N GLY A 219 -14.66 -21.33 6.93
CA GLY A 219 -16.00 -21.51 7.51
C GLY A 219 -16.09 -21.60 9.04
N GLY A 220 -15.04 -21.26 9.78
CA GLY A 220 -14.98 -21.38 11.25
C GLY A 220 -15.72 -20.27 12.02
N ASP A 221 -15.71 -20.36 13.36
CA ASP A 221 -16.30 -19.36 14.28
C ASP A 221 -15.79 -17.92 14.04
N THR A 222 -14.60 -17.80 13.42
CA THR A 222 -14.08 -16.53 12.92
C THR A 222 -14.24 -16.47 11.40
N PRO A 223 -15.07 -15.57 10.85
CA PRO A 223 -15.37 -15.53 9.41
C PRO A 223 -14.18 -15.12 8.52
N PHE A 224 -13.03 -14.81 9.13
CA PHE A 224 -11.77 -14.54 8.44
C PHE A 224 -10.76 -15.61 8.88
N GLY A 225 -10.83 -16.79 8.25
CA GLY A 225 -9.95 -17.95 8.45
C GLY A 225 -8.51 -17.71 8.00
N GLY A 226 -8.30 -17.06 6.87
CA GLY A 226 -6.95 -16.94 6.34
C GLY A 226 -6.89 -16.20 5.01
N GLN A 227 -5.68 -15.79 4.65
CA GLN A 227 -5.35 -15.34 3.31
C GLN A 227 -3.84 -15.41 3.08
N LEU A 228 -3.45 -15.57 1.82
CA LEU A 228 -2.07 -15.44 1.36
C LEU A 228 -1.93 -14.24 0.43
N ILE A 229 -0.80 -13.53 0.52
CA ILE A 229 -0.52 -12.37 -0.32
C ILE A 229 0.78 -12.59 -1.09
N TYR A 230 0.73 -12.43 -2.41
CA TYR A 230 1.91 -12.29 -3.25
C TYR A 230 2.08 -10.83 -3.65
N GLY A 231 3.31 -10.32 -3.50
CA GLY A 231 3.66 -8.98 -3.95
C GLY A 231 3.06 -7.84 -3.13
N GLY A 232 2.66 -8.08 -1.89
CA GLY A 232 2.17 -7.03 -0.98
C GLY A 232 2.17 -7.52 0.46
N SER A 233 1.99 -6.60 1.43
CA SER A 233 1.92 -6.94 2.86
C SER A 233 0.56 -6.65 3.48
N HIS A 234 -0.28 -5.84 2.83
CA HIS A 234 -1.60 -5.39 3.25
C HIS A 234 -2.18 -4.49 2.15
N ASP A 235 -3.35 -3.90 2.41
CA ASP A 235 -4.08 -2.97 1.52
C ASP A 235 -3.37 -1.62 1.29
N ASP A 236 -2.08 -1.46 1.59
CA ASP A 236 -1.30 -0.24 1.31
C ASP A 236 -0.48 -0.49 0.06
N ASP A 237 -0.86 0.16 -1.03
CA ASP A 237 -0.24 0.06 -2.35
C ASP A 237 1.23 0.55 -2.37
N GLY A 238 1.65 1.38 -1.41
CA GLY A 238 3.04 1.82 -1.23
C GLY A 238 3.99 0.68 -0.85
N GLY A 239 3.43 -0.47 -0.45
CA GLY A 239 4.13 -1.73 -0.22
C GLY A 239 3.93 -2.77 -1.32
N TRP A 240 3.13 -2.50 -2.36
CA TRP A 240 2.87 -3.43 -3.45
C TRP A 240 4.05 -3.51 -4.42
N SER A 241 4.25 -4.70 -4.98
CA SER A 241 5.21 -5.01 -6.03
C SER A 241 4.83 -4.31 -7.34
N LEU A 242 5.67 -4.42 -8.35
CA LEU A 242 5.45 -3.84 -9.67
C LEU A 242 5.06 -4.93 -10.67
N LEU A 243 4.00 -4.70 -11.43
CA LEU A 243 3.63 -5.48 -12.61
C LEU A 243 4.00 -4.70 -13.88
N ARG A 244 4.89 -5.27 -14.71
CA ARG A 244 5.27 -4.69 -16.00
C ARG A 244 4.64 -5.44 -17.16
N LEU A 245 3.99 -4.70 -18.04
CA LEU A 245 3.40 -5.26 -19.26
C LEU A 245 4.46 -5.33 -20.36
N ARG A 246 4.88 -6.54 -20.75
CA ARG A 246 6.02 -6.72 -21.67
C ARG A 246 5.62 -7.47 -22.94
N LYS A 247 6.41 -7.33 -24.00
CA LYS A 247 6.29 -8.23 -25.16
C LYS A 247 6.75 -9.62 -24.75
N THR A 248 6.12 -10.67 -25.25
CA THR A 248 6.36 -12.07 -24.87
C THR A 248 7.84 -12.43 -24.89
N GLU A 249 8.54 -12.03 -25.95
CA GLU A 249 9.96 -12.32 -26.19
C GLU A 249 10.93 -11.57 -25.25
N THR A 250 10.42 -10.66 -24.42
CA THR A 250 11.20 -9.82 -23.50
C THR A 250 10.86 -10.02 -22.03
N VAL A 251 9.97 -10.98 -21.73
CA VAL A 251 9.54 -11.30 -20.37
C VAL A 251 10.67 -12.01 -19.64
N SER A 252 10.88 -11.64 -18.38
CA SER A 252 11.85 -12.22 -17.47
C SER A 252 11.15 -12.87 -16.28
N ALA A 253 11.82 -13.85 -15.64
CA ALA A 253 11.42 -14.30 -14.30
C ALA A 253 11.44 -13.12 -13.31
N PRO A 254 10.70 -13.17 -12.18
CA PRO A 254 10.65 -12.04 -11.26
C PRO A 254 12.03 -11.61 -10.77
N TYR A 255 12.22 -10.31 -10.62
CA TYR A 255 13.50 -9.73 -10.19
C TYR A 255 13.28 -8.52 -9.31
N ILE A 256 14.31 -8.15 -8.55
CA ILE A 256 14.32 -6.90 -7.79
C ILE A 256 14.86 -5.80 -8.67
N ASP A 257 14.07 -4.76 -8.92
CA ASP A 257 14.48 -3.55 -9.62
C ASP A 257 14.59 -2.38 -8.64
N VAL A 258 15.79 -2.20 -8.12
CA VAL A 258 16.15 -1.03 -7.31
C VAL A 258 17.15 -0.24 -8.12
N SER A 259 16.86 1.04 -8.35
CA SER A 259 17.81 1.91 -9.04
C SER A 259 19.10 2.05 -8.22
N ALA A 260 20.25 2.17 -8.89
CA ALA A 260 21.52 2.41 -8.20
C ALA A 260 21.46 3.66 -7.30
N GLU A 261 20.72 4.67 -7.74
CA GLU A 261 20.48 5.88 -6.97
C GLU A 261 19.73 5.61 -5.65
N GLU A 262 18.71 4.75 -5.67
CA GLU A 262 17.97 4.37 -4.47
C GLU A 262 18.84 3.53 -3.52
N VAL A 263 19.66 2.62 -4.05
CA VAL A 263 20.64 1.88 -3.24
C VAL A 263 21.60 2.85 -2.55
N ASP A 264 22.13 3.82 -3.28
CA ASP A 264 23.03 4.85 -2.75
C ASP A 264 22.34 5.76 -1.73
N PHE A 265 21.06 6.08 -1.96
CA PHE A 265 20.22 6.82 -1.01
C PHE A 265 20.08 6.04 0.30
N GLU A 266 19.71 4.76 0.25
CA GLU A 266 19.50 3.92 1.44
C GLU A 266 20.81 3.68 2.21
N ALA A 267 21.92 3.47 1.50
CA ALA A 267 23.24 3.37 2.12
C ALA A 267 23.61 4.66 2.86
N ARG A 268 23.39 5.83 2.22
CA ARG A 268 23.60 7.14 2.84
C ARG A 268 22.69 7.36 4.04
N LEU A 269 21.40 7.05 3.92
CA LEU A 269 20.41 7.20 4.99
C LEU A 269 20.81 6.39 6.22
N ARG A 270 21.24 5.14 6.05
CA ARG A 270 21.71 4.30 7.16
C ARG A 270 22.95 4.88 7.84
N LEU A 271 23.92 5.38 7.07
CA LEU A 271 25.12 6.03 7.62
C LEU A 271 24.75 7.29 8.40
N ASP A 272 23.90 8.15 7.86
CA ASP A 272 23.46 9.37 8.53
C ASP A 272 22.61 9.06 9.77
N GLN A 273 21.75 8.04 9.74
CA GLN A 273 21.01 7.55 10.91
C GLN A 273 21.95 7.09 12.02
N GLN A 274 23.03 6.38 11.70
CA GLN A 274 24.05 6.00 12.68
C GLN A 274 24.75 7.22 13.29
N ARG A 275 25.02 8.26 12.48
CA ARG A 275 25.64 9.51 12.94
C ARG A 275 24.75 10.30 13.89
N ILE A 276 23.44 10.33 13.65
CA ILE A 276 22.49 11.08 14.49
C ILE A 276 21.93 10.26 15.66
N ARG A 277 22.08 8.92 15.64
CA ARG A 277 21.57 8.02 16.69
C ARG A 277 21.96 8.43 18.12
N PRO A 278 23.21 8.87 18.42
CA PRO A 278 23.57 9.32 19.76
C PRO A 278 22.73 10.49 20.29
N PHE A 279 22.10 11.28 19.42
CA PHE A 279 21.24 12.40 19.84
C PHE A 279 19.87 11.94 20.34
N PHE A 280 19.43 10.74 19.94
CA PHE A 280 18.13 10.18 20.31
C PHE A 280 18.21 9.18 21.47
N MET A 281 19.40 8.63 21.72
CA MET A 281 19.62 7.75 22.87
C MET A 281 19.97 8.61 24.09
N VAL A 282 18.94 9.18 24.71
CA VAL A 282 19.08 9.91 25.97
C VAL A 282 19.25 8.90 27.11
N ASP A 283 20.41 8.26 27.17
CA ASP A 283 20.93 7.88 28.48
C ASP A 283 21.34 9.19 29.16
N LYS A 284 20.74 9.50 30.32
CA LYS A 284 20.92 10.76 31.06
C LYS A 284 22.38 11.13 31.36
N ALA A 285 23.31 10.21 31.14
CA ALA A 285 24.73 10.35 31.42
C ALA A 285 25.59 10.87 30.25
N THR A 286 25.11 10.84 28.99
CA THR A 286 25.94 11.27 27.84
C THR A 286 25.57 12.69 27.41
N PRO A 287 26.48 13.67 27.53
CA PRO A 287 26.21 15.03 27.07
C PRO A 287 26.00 15.03 25.55
N ILE A 288 24.94 15.71 25.11
CA ILE A 288 24.65 15.90 23.68
C ILE A 288 25.80 16.71 23.08
N PRO A 289 26.44 16.24 21.99
CA PRO A 289 27.46 16.99 21.30
C PRO A 289 26.96 18.39 20.89
N ALA A 290 27.80 19.42 21.11
CA ALA A 290 27.45 20.82 20.82
C ALA A 290 27.18 21.08 19.33
N ASP A 291 27.59 20.19 18.44
CA ASP A 291 27.42 20.27 16.99
C ASP A 291 26.16 19.56 16.46
N SER A 292 25.38 18.91 17.33
CA SER A 292 24.23 18.08 16.96
C SER A 292 23.17 18.83 16.15
N THR A 293 22.81 20.06 16.54
CA THR A 293 21.86 20.89 15.81
C THR A 293 22.39 21.26 14.42
N SER A 294 23.66 21.64 14.32
CA SER A 294 24.28 22.01 13.04
C SER A 294 24.29 20.83 12.06
N LEU A 295 24.63 19.63 12.54
CA LEU A 295 24.59 18.42 11.73
C LEU A 295 23.16 18.08 11.26
N GLN A 296 22.17 18.18 12.15
CA GLN A 296 20.77 17.92 11.78
C GLN A 296 20.27 18.89 10.71
N LEU A 297 20.57 20.18 10.82
CA LEU A 297 20.22 21.19 9.81
C LEU A 297 20.85 20.89 8.45
N GLN A 298 22.16 20.61 8.42
CA GLN A 298 22.87 20.28 7.17
C GLN A 298 22.31 19.03 6.48
N LEU A 299 22.01 17.99 7.27
CA LEU A 299 21.40 16.77 6.74
C LEU A 299 19.98 17.04 6.25
N ALA A 300 19.18 17.79 7.00
CA ALA A 300 17.82 18.13 6.61
C ALA A 300 17.77 18.86 5.26
N ASP A 301 18.62 19.88 5.07
CA ASP A 301 18.73 20.61 3.80
C ASP A 301 19.10 19.68 2.64
N LYS A 302 20.05 18.76 2.87
CA LYS A 302 20.47 17.77 1.86
C LYS A 302 19.34 16.81 1.49
N TYR A 303 18.58 16.33 2.48
CA TYR A 303 17.45 15.42 2.24
C TYR A 303 16.30 16.14 1.55
N PHE A 304 16.02 17.39 1.91
CA PHE A 304 14.99 18.17 1.24
C PHE A 304 15.37 18.48 -0.21
N GLN A 305 16.64 18.82 -0.47
CA GLN A 305 17.11 19.00 -1.85
C GLN A 305 17.00 17.70 -2.65
N THR A 306 17.33 16.55 -2.04
CA THR A 306 17.13 15.24 -2.67
C THR A 306 15.66 15.03 -3.04
N TYR A 307 14.73 15.43 -2.16
CA TYR A 307 13.31 15.38 -2.46
C TYR A 307 12.93 16.25 -3.68
N LEU A 308 13.36 17.51 -3.70
CA LEU A 308 13.06 18.43 -4.81
C LEU A 308 13.63 17.94 -6.14
N ASP A 309 14.84 17.40 -6.14
CA ASP A 309 15.53 16.93 -7.34
C ASP A 309 14.97 15.62 -7.89
N LYS A 310 14.36 14.80 -7.02
CA LYS A 310 14.00 13.40 -7.32
C LYS A 310 12.53 13.10 -7.23
N ARG A 311 11.67 14.04 -6.82
CA ARG A 311 10.23 13.84 -6.89
C ARG A 311 9.79 13.58 -8.35
N PRO A 312 8.84 12.66 -8.59
CA PRO A 312 8.02 11.95 -7.60
C PRO A 312 8.57 10.57 -7.17
N LEU A 313 9.86 10.27 -7.36
CA LEU A 313 10.43 8.94 -7.06
C LEU A 313 10.17 8.53 -5.60
N ARG A 314 9.94 7.23 -5.37
CA ARG A 314 9.55 6.69 -4.05
C ARG A 314 10.50 7.08 -2.91
N PHE A 315 11.82 6.93 -3.10
CA PHE A 315 12.81 7.29 -2.08
C PHE A 315 12.86 8.81 -1.79
N SER A 316 12.38 9.66 -2.70
CA SER A 316 12.32 11.12 -2.50
C SER A 316 11.31 11.48 -1.40
N ARG A 317 10.20 10.73 -1.25
CA ARG A 317 9.23 10.90 -0.16
C ARG A 317 9.85 10.57 1.20
N ARG A 318 10.71 9.54 1.24
CA ARG A 318 11.49 9.19 2.44
C ARG A 318 12.53 10.25 2.78
N ALA A 319 13.14 10.87 1.78
CA ALA A 319 14.02 12.01 1.96
C ALA A 319 13.27 13.20 2.58
N LEU A 320 12.07 13.53 2.08
CA LEU A 320 11.21 14.57 2.63
C LEU A 320 10.87 14.32 4.11
N GLU A 321 10.39 13.12 4.45
CA GLU A 321 10.11 12.72 5.83
C GLU A 321 11.34 12.89 6.73
N THR A 322 12.51 12.46 6.24
CA THR A 322 13.78 12.56 6.96
C THR A 322 14.16 14.03 7.19
N ALA A 323 13.99 14.89 6.19
CA ALA A 323 14.26 16.32 6.30
C ALA A 323 13.39 16.99 7.37
N PHE A 324 12.08 16.78 7.32
CA PHE A 324 11.15 17.38 8.27
C PHE A 324 11.31 16.84 9.69
N MET A 325 11.65 15.55 9.84
CA MET A 325 12.04 15.00 11.14
C MET A 325 13.27 15.72 11.70
N LEU A 326 14.32 15.89 10.91
CA LEU A 326 15.57 16.52 11.34
C LEU A 326 15.39 18.02 11.67
N TRP A 327 14.72 18.79 10.81
CA TRP A 327 14.38 20.17 11.10
C TRP A 327 13.47 20.30 12.33
N GLY A 328 12.51 19.37 12.49
CA GLY A 328 11.65 19.25 13.66
C GLY A 328 12.46 19.15 14.94
N ASN A 329 13.39 18.20 15.00
CA ASN A 329 14.27 17.99 16.15
C ASN A 329 15.22 19.16 16.42
N ALA A 330 15.64 19.87 15.38
CA ALA A 330 16.50 21.06 15.49
C ALA A 330 15.74 22.35 15.86
N GLY A 331 14.40 22.34 15.92
CA GLY A 331 13.61 23.54 16.13
C GLY A 331 13.72 24.54 14.98
N ALA A 332 13.90 24.05 13.74
CA ALA A 332 14.22 24.85 12.55
C ALA A 332 12.95 25.41 11.88
N ALA A 333 12.19 26.25 12.61
CA ALA A 333 10.88 26.72 12.16
C ALA A 333 10.93 27.52 10.86
N ASP A 334 11.97 28.32 10.64
CA ASP A 334 12.10 29.19 9.46
C ASP A 334 12.51 28.38 8.21
N GLU A 335 13.35 27.36 8.36
CA GLU A 335 13.68 26.38 7.32
C GLU A 335 12.43 25.60 6.92
N VAL A 336 11.68 25.09 7.90
CA VAL A 336 10.40 24.40 7.67
C VAL A 336 9.44 25.29 6.90
N ASN A 337 9.27 26.55 7.30
CA ASN A 337 8.33 27.46 6.63
C ASN A 337 8.68 27.65 5.14
N ARG A 338 9.96 27.87 4.84
CA ARG A 338 10.47 27.96 3.45
C ARG A 338 10.31 26.65 2.67
N ALA A 339 10.43 25.51 3.32
CA ALA A 339 10.24 24.21 2.68
C ALA A 339 8.77 23.95 2.33
N LEU A 340 7.83 24.35 3.21
CA LEU A 340 6.39 24.20 2.97
C LEU A 340 5.91 24.95 1.72
N ASP A 341 6.54 26.05 1.33
CA ASP A 341 6.24 26.79 0.09
C ASP A 341 6.63 26.04 -1.20
N GLN A 342 7.48 25.02 -1.10
CA GLN A 342 8.05 24.31 -2.25
C GLN A 342 7.39 22.95 -2.52
N ILE A 343 6.52 22.49 -1.61
CA ILE A 343 5.74 21.27 -1.76
C ILE A 343 4.44 21.60 -2.51
N GLY A 344 4.21 20.92 -3.63
CA GLY A 344 3.02 21.09 -4.46
C GLY A 344 1.73 20.75 -3.71
N ALA A 345 0.66 21.47 -4.02
CA ALA A 345 -0.66 21.19 -3.45
C ALA A 345 -1.25 19.86 -3.95
N ASP A 346 -0.81 19.40 -5.11
CA ASP A 346 -1.15 18.13 -5.76
C ASP A 346 -0.32 16.94 -5.26
N GLU A 347 0.73 17.17 -4.46
CA GLU A 347 1.60 16.09 -3.98
C GLU A 347 1.00 15.36 -2.76
N ASP A 348 0.90 14.03 -2.82
CA ASP A 348 0.47 13.21 -1.68
C ASP A 348 1.62 12.88 -0.72
N VAL A 349 2.15 13.91 -0.06
CA VAL A 349 3.30 13.78 0.85
C VAL A 349 3.11 14.49 2.19
N TRP A 350 1.94 15.09 2.44
CA TRP A 350 1.75 15.96 3.60
C TRP A 350 1.67 15.18 4.92
N ASP A 351 1.37 13.88 4.87
CA ASP A 351 1.47 13.00 6.05
C ASP A 351 2.92 12.89 6.55
N LYS A 352 3.92 13.06 5.68
CA LYS A 352 5.36 12.99 6.03
C LYS A 352 5.90 14.23 6.71
N VAL A 353 5.21 15.38 6.61
CA VAL A 353 5.74 16.67 7.08
C VAL A 353 5.13 17.15 8.38
N THR A 354 3.86 16.83 8.66
CA THR A 354 3.08 17.44 9.77
C THR A 354 3.74 17.30 11.14
N SER A 355 4.34 16.15 11.45
CA SER A 355 5.03 15.92 12.73
C SER A 355 6.25 16.84 12.87
N GLY A 356 7.06 16.95 11.81
CA GLY A 356 8.23 17.81 11.76
C GLY A 356 7.88 19.29 11.90
N VAL A 357 6.81 19.74 11.22
CA VAL A 357 6.29 21.12 11.37
C VAL A 357 5.90 21.40 12.82
N ARG A 358 5.06 20.54 13.41
CA ARG A 358 4.60 20.74 14.78
C ARG A 358 5.78 20.83 15.77
N GLN A 359 6.74 19.92 15.64
CA GLN A 359 7.91 19.88 16.51
C GLN A 359 8.79 21.12 16.34
N ALA A 360 9.11 21.53 15.10
CA ALA A 360 9.99 22.66 14.83
C ALA A 360 9.46 23.96 15.44
N PHE A 361 8.16 24.22 15.27
CA PHE A 361 7.51 25.41 15.80
C PHE A 361 7.28 25.34 17.32
N TYR A 362 6.96 24.16 17.86
CA TYR A 362 6.82 23.95 19.31
C TYR A 362 8.12 24.27 20.06
N LEU A 363 9.27 23.78 19.58
CA LEU A 363 10.57 24.04 20.20
C LEU A 363 11.01 25.51 20.18
N ARG A 364 10.30 26.37 19.44
CA ARG A 364 10.55 27.82 19.33
C ARG A 364 9.45 28.67 19.94
N ASP A 365 8.50 28.07 20.66
CA ASP A 365 7.33 28.77 21.21
C ASP A 365 6.51 29.51 20.13
N ARG A 366 6.48 28.95 18.92
CA ARG A 366 5.78 29.48 17.73
C ARG A 366 4.71 28.51 17.23
N LEU A 367 4.20 27.62 18.09
CA LEU A 367 3.28 26.56 17.68
C LEU A 367 2.03 27.10 16.96
N ASP A 368 1.45 28.20 17.44
CA ASP A 368 0.27 28.83 16.82
C ASP A 368 0.53 29.24 15.38
N GLU A 369 1.69 29.86 15.11
CA GLU A 369 2.11 30.26 13.76
C GLU A 369 2.22 29.05 12.82
N GLY A 370 2.85 27.98 13.28
CA GLY A 370 2.98 26.74 12.48
C GLY A 370 1.63 26.11 12.18
N MET A 371 0.70 26.12 13.12
CA MET A 371 -0.65 25.55 12.92
C MET A 371 -1.52 26.42 12.02
N ASP A 372 -1.43 27.74 12.12
CA ASP A 372 -2.11 28.66 11.19
C ASP A 372 -1.61 28.46 9.76
N ARG A 373 -0.30 28.23 9.60
CA ARG A 373 0.30 27.88 8.31
C ARG A 373 -0.24 26.57 7.75
N LEU A 374 -0.30 25.50 8.55
CA LEU A 374 -0.89 24.22 8.11
C LEU A 374 -2.37 24.36 7.75
N ALA A 375 -3.14 25.18 8.48
CA ALA A 375 -4.55 25.42 8.18
C ALA A 375 -4.76 26.18 6.85
N ALA A 376 -3.84 27.06 6.47
CA ALA A 376 -3.87 27.72 5.17
C ALA A 376 -3.52 26.76 4.02
N ILE A 377 -2.56 25.86 4.24
CA ILE A 377 -2.14 24.83 3.28
C ILE A 377 -3.24 23.78 3.07
N GLU A 378 -3.87 23.29 4.13
CA GLU A 378 -4.89 22.22 4.07
C GLU A 378 -5.98 22.49 3.04
N ARG A 379 -6.39 23.75 2.89
CA ARG A 379 -7.44 24.16 1.96
C ARG A 379 -7.03 24.06 0.49
N GLN A 380 -5.73 24.08 0.23
CA GLN A 380 -5.14 24.06 -1.10
C GLN A 380 -4.77 22.65 -1.53
N VAL A 381 -4.35 21.81 -0.57
CA VAL A 381 -3.94 20.43 -0.84
C VAL A 381 -5.08 19.65 -1.50
N ILE A 382 -4.77 18.94 -2.59
CA ILE A 382 -5.73 18.20 -3.41
C ILE A 382 -5.90 16.77 -2.89
N PRO A 383 -4.81 15.98 -2.65
CA PRO A 383 -4.96 14.60 -2.21
C PRO A 383 -5.62 14.51 -0.84
N LEU A 384 -6.76 13.82 -0.74
CA LEU A 384 -7.56 13.79 0.48
C LEU A 384 -6.87 13.06 1.63
N LYS A 385 -5.95 12.13 1.34
CA LYS A 385 -5.11 11.49 2.35
C LYS A 385 -4.21 12.52 3.02
N SER A 386 -3.42 13.25 2.24
CA SER A 386 -2.61 14.38 2.72
C SER A 386 -3.41 15.43 3.47
N ARG A 387 -4.60 15.81 2.98
CA ARG A 387 -5.51 16.70 3.72
C ARG A 387 -6.00 16.11 5.04
N SER A 388 -6.30 14.81 5.07
CA SER A 388 -6.72 14.11 6.29
C SER A 388 -5.62 14.13 7.35
N ALA A 389 -4.36 13.99 6.94
CA ALA A 389 -3.21 14.13 7.83
C ALA A 389 -3.09 15.55 8.40
N LEU A 390 -3.23 16.57 7.54
CA LEU A 390 -3.24 17.97 7.97
C LEU A 390 -4.38 18.27 8.95
N LEU A 391 -5.60 17.87 8.62
CA LEU A 391 -6.77 18.03 9.49
C LEU A 391 -6.63 17.26 10.80
N HIS A 392 -6.00 16.09 10.80
CA HIS A 392 -5.78 15.32 12.01
C HIS A 392 -4.85 16.08 12.97
N THR A 393 -3.72 16.58 12.46
CA THR A 393 -2.79 17.40 13.24
C THR A 393 -3.44 18.68 13.76
N LEU A 394 -4.20 19.39 12.91
CA LEU A 394 -4.96 20.58 13.30
C LEU A 394 -6.04 20.28 14.34
N GLY A 395 -6.77 19.17 14.18
CA GLY A 395 -7.78 18.70 15.11
C GLY A 395 -7.21 18.41 16.49
N GLN A 396 -6.07 17.72 16.56
CA GLN A 396 -5.34 17.50 17.82
C GLN A 396 -4.91 18.81 18.47
N TYR A 397 -4.37 19.74 17.68
CA TYR A 397 -3.97 21.06 18.18
C TYR A 397 -5.17 21.85 18.74
N TRP A 398 -6.27 21.95 17.99
CA TRP A 398 -7.48 22.65 18.44
C TRP A 398 -8.09 22.02 19.68
N LEU A 399 -8.08 20.69 19.78
CA LEU A 399 -8.52 19.97 20.97
C LEU A 399 -7.68 20.37 22.19
N GLY A 400 -6.34 20.40 22.07
CA GLY A 400 -5.42 20.85 23.11
C GLY A 400 -5.60 22.32 23.51
N ARG A 401 -6.15 23.17 22.63
CA ARG A 401 -6.51 24.57 22.90
C ARG A 401 -7.94 24.75 23.43
N GLY A 402 -8.66 23.68 23.74
CA GLY A 402 -10.06 23.73 24.19
C GLY A 402 -11.07 24.11 23.09
N GLN A 403 -10.66 24.12 21.82
CA GLN A 403 -11.51 24.48 20.68
C GLN A 403 -12.29 23.26 20.16
N GLN A 404 -13.06 22.63 21.05
CA GLN A 404 -13.80 21.37 20.83
C GLN A 404 -14.61 21.37 19.53
N SER A 405 -15.31 22.47 19.22
CA SER A 405 -16.12 22.60 18.01
C SER A 405 -15.30 22.52 16.71
N LYS A 406 -14.10 23.14 16.68
CA LYS A 406 -13.21 23.07 15.50
C LYS A 406 -12.61 21.69 15.35
N ALA A 407 -12.12 21.11 16.44
CA ALA A 407 -11.57 19.75 16.46
C ALA A 407 -12.60 18.72 15.98
N GLY A 408 -13.84 18.81 16.49
CA GLY A 408 -14.94 17.94 16.09
C GLY A 408 -15.21 17.99 14.59
N ARG A 409 -15.28 19.20 14.00
CA ARG A 409 -15.46 19.34 12.54
C ARG A 409 -14.34 18.71 11.74
N ALA A 410 -13.07 18.89 12.14
CA ALA A 410 -11.95 18.27 11.46
C ALA A 410 -12.03 16.74 11.49
N PHE A 411 -12.24 16.16 12.68
CA PHE A 411 -12.36 14.70 12.82
C PHE A 411 -13.56 14.13 12.06
N THR A 412 -14.71 14.81 12.09
CA THR A 412 -15.87 14.41 11.27
C THR A 412 -15.54 14.46 9.78
N GLN A 413 -14.84 15.49 9.31
CA GLN A 413 -14.47 15.60 7.89
C GLN A 413 -13.54 14.48 7.44
N ILE A 414 -12.56 14.09 8.26
CA ILE A 414 -11.69 12.93 8.00
C ILE A 414 -12.52 11.64 7.85
N ILE A 415 -13.52 11.44 8.72
CA ILE A 415 -14.41 10.27 8.67
C ILE A 415 -15.29 10.28 7.42
N ILE A 416 -15.76 11.46 6.99
CA ILE A 416 -16.53 11.61 5.76
C ILE A 416 -15.66 11.26 4.56
N TRP A 417 -14.42 11.75 4.53
CA TRP A 417 -13.54 11.54 3.38
C TRP A 417 -13.04 10.09 3.23
N ARG A 418 -12.87 9.37 4.35
CA ARG A 418 -12.41 7.97 4.32
C ARG A 418 -11.10 7.73 3.54
N ALA A 419 -10.32 8.77 3.25
CA ALA A 419 -9.14 8.70 2.40
C ALA A 419 -7.90 8.12 3.10
N SER A 420 -7.99 7.81 4.40
CA SER A 420 -6.93 7.11 5.12
C SER A 420 -7.53 6.33 6.28
N PRO A 421 -7.54 4.98 6.22
CA PRO A 421 -8.06 4.13 7.30
C PRO A 421 -7.46 4.45 8.67
N TRP A 422 -6.16 4.74 8.73
CA TRP A 422 -5.49 5.13 9.96
C TRP A 422 -6.06 6.43 10.53
N HIS A 423 -6.13 7.50 9.72
CA HIS A 423 -6.67 8.79 10.19
C HIS A 423 -8.16 8.70 10.55
N VAL A 424 -8.95 7.91 9.84
CA VAL A 424 -10.36 7.63 10.17
C VAL A 424 -10.47 6.97 11.54
N ALA A 425 -9.67 5.93 11.79
CA ALA A 425 -9.65 5.24 13.08
C ALA A 425 -9.25 6.18 14.22
N GLN A 426 -8.24 7.03 14.02
CA GLN A 426 -7.85 8.05 14.99
C GLN A 426 -8.97 9.07 15.23
N ALA A 427 -9.57 9.62 14.17
CA ALA A 427 -10.64 10.61 14.26
C ALA A 427 -11.87 10.06 15.01
N ARG A 428 -12.26 8.80 14.75
CA ARG A 428 -13.34 8.13 15.49
C ARG A 428 -13.03 8.01 16.98
N ARG A 429 -11.81 7.61 17.33
CA ARG A 429 -11.36 7.54 18.74
C ARG A 429 -11.44 8.91 19.42
N GLN A 430 -10.94 9.96 18.77
CA GLN A 430 -10.97 11.32 19.31
C GLN A 430 -12.41 11.83 19.53
N LEU A 431 -13.31 11.66 18.56
CA LEU A 431 -14.71 12.05 18.72
C LEU A 431 -15.41 11.26 19.84
N SER A 432 -15.13 9.97 19.97
CA SER A 432 -15.67 9.15 21.07
C SER A 432 -15.21 9.69 22.42
N GLN A 433 -13.93 10.02 22.57
CA GLN A 433 -13.40 10.61 23.80
C GLN A 433 -14.05 11.98 24.10
N MET A 434 -14.15 12.86 23.10
CA MET A 434 -14.78 14.18 23.27
C MET A 434 -16.24 14.07 23.73
N ASN A 435 -16.99 13.08 23.24
CA ASN A 435 -18.37 12.84 23.66
C ASN A 435 -18.46 12.33 25.10
N GLN A 436 -17.54 11.45 25.51
CA GLN A 436 -17.46 10.96 26.90
C GLN A 436 -17.12 12.10 27.86
N ASP A 437 -16.14 12.93 27.52
CA ASP A 437 -15.74 14.08 28.35
C ASP A 437 -16.89 15.07 28.52
N ARG A 438 -17.65 15.33 27.44
CA ARG A 438 -18.83 16.20 27.48
C ARG A 438 -19.95 15.63 28.35
N ALA A 439 -20.19 14.31 28.31
CA ALA A 439 -21.19 13.67 29.16
C ALA A 439 -20.81 13.81 30.65
N LEU A 440 -19.53 13.57 30.99
CA LEU A 440 -19.02 13.73 32.35
C LEU A 440 -19.09 15.18 32.86
N GLU A 441 -18.92 16.16 31.97
CA GLU A 441 -19.07 17.57 32.33
C GLU A 441 -20.53 17.94 32.62
N LEU A 442 -21.47 17.40 31.83
CA LEU A 442 -22.90 17.57 32.08
C LEU A 442 -23.37 16.91 33.38
N ASP A 443 -22.81 15.75 33.75
CA ASP A 443 -23.14 15.07 35.00
C ASP A 443 -22.62 15.80 36.25
N ARG A 444 -21.65 16.71 36.09
CA ARG A 444 -21.09 17.52 37.18
C ARG A 444 -21.84 18.84 37.42
N LEU A 445 -22.67 19.26 36.47
CA LEU A 445 -23.49 20.47 36.54
C LEU A 445 -24.87 20.16 37.12
#